data_AF-A0A7S0T4S2-F1
#
_entry.id   AF-A0A7S0T4S2-F1
#
_cell.length_a   1.000
_cell.length_b   1.000
_cell.length_c   1.000
_cell.angle_alpha   90.00
_cell.angle_beta   90.00
_cell.angle_gamma   90.00
#
_symmetry.space_group_name_H-M   'P 1'
#
loop_
_entity.id
_entity.type
_entity.pdbx_description
1 polymer ?
#
loop_
_entity_poly.entity_id
_entity_poly.type
_entity_poly.pdbx_seq_one_letter_code
_entity_poly.pdbx_strand_id
1 'polypeptide(L)'
;QERGDKIRRGWRVVLRMLTAAAEWTDHRGVGVGVGVGGASDGVVFVAFACISVIAADLLPYIPDAALPEVVTAVGAFGRQRADVNTSLTAIGLLWNMTDFFGRLVDALPEERGRTIDLADTGTAAGMAETVMLPLFGVLRDISTDARPEVRNSGVRTLISTLVSHGGKLAPSTWRTCLWDVLFPLLERVRQLAGAASTEEKGAEREVGRQQGRAVMMLVHHSRNTAQKQWDETLVLSLNGVGRLLRTHLGAISRLEGFEQRWESLLLFVTDSVLAGSREVALAALASMQSILQAHAGCAALPRALWKRSLRVYAAVATQCNTQGSTMGPKTRAEMIASLGRIYVAKRDVFDESDVRTILGILDMCARAPNAGVA
;
A
#
# COMPACT_ATOMS: atom_id res chain seq x y z
N GLN A 1 24.20 18.81 -29.32
CA GLN A 1 23.38 18.10 -28.32
C GLN A 1 22.05 18.84 -28.20
N GLU A 2 21.20 18.71 -29.22
CA GLU A 2 19.85 19.30 -29.23
C GLU A 2 18.90 18.27 -28.60
N ARG A 3 18.79 18.27 -27.27
CA ARG A 3 17.90 17.38 -26.52
C ARG A 3 16.52 18.04 -26.47
N GLY A 4 15.48 17.46 -27.08
CA GLY A 4 14.05 17.65 -26.73
C GLY A 4 13.38 19.04 -26.87
N ASP A 5 14.11 20.14 -26.71
CA ASP A 5 13.60 21.51 -26.51
C ASP A 5 12.73 22.07 -27.65
N LYS A 6 12.79 21.43 -28.84
CA LYS A 6 12.05 21.85 -30.03
C LYS A 6 10.67 21.20 -30.16
N ILE A 7 10.34 20.16 -29.38
CA ILE A 7 9.01 19.54 -29.41
C ILE A 7 8.05 20.39 -28.58
N ARG A 8 7.44 21.40 -29.21
CA ARG A 8 6.40 22.23 -28.57
C ARG A 8 4.98 21.67 -28.76
N ARG A 9 4.81 20.72 -29.68
CA ARG A 9 3.53 20.08 -30.04
C ARG A 9 3.77 18.60 -30.33
N GLY A 10 2.78 17.75 -30.05
CA GLY A 10 2.85 16.32 -30.36
C GLY A 10 3.24 15.40 -29.19
N TRP A 11 3.57 15.94 -28.01
CA TRP A 11 3.88 15.13 -26.82
C TRP A 11 2.80 14.09 -26.51
N ARG A 12 1.52 14.48 -26.54
CA ARG A 12 0.41 13.54 -26.35
C ARG A 12 0.40 12.39 -27.36
N VAL A 13 0.76 12.64 -28.62
CA VAL A 13 0.82 11.60 -29.65
C VAL A 13 1.97 10.64 -29.35
N VAL A 14 3.16 11.18 -29.05
CA VAL A 14 4.34 10.37 -28.68
C VAL A 14 4.04 9.50 -27.46
N LEU A 15 3.49 10.08 -26.38
CA LEU A 15 3.20 9.36 -25.14
C LEU A 15 2.12 8.29 -25.33
N ARG A 16 1.11 8.55 -26.17
CA ARG A 16 0.12 7.53 -26.55
C ARG A 16 0.74 6.40 -27.35
N MET A 17 1.66 6.68 -28.27
CA MET A 17 2.39 5.64 -29.01
C MET A 17 3.25 4.78 -28.07
N LEU A 18 3.93 5.40 -27.11
CA LEU A 18 4.72 4.68 -26.10
C LEU A 18 3.84 3.80 -25.19
N THR A 19 2.67 4.32 -24.79
CA THR A 19 1.68 3.56 -24.01
C THR A 19 1.18 2.35 -24.79
N ALA A 20 0.77 2.55 -26.05
CA ALA A 20 0.30 1.48 -26.92
C ALA A 20 1.39 0.42 -27.17
N ALA A 21 2.66 0.83 -27.28
CA ALA A 21 3.77 -0.11 -27.42
C ALA A 21 3.92 -1.01 -26.18
N ALA A 22 3.76 -0.46 -24.97
CA ALA A 22 3.80 -1.24 -23.74
C ALA A 22 2.64 -2.25 -23.63
N GLU A 23 1.43 -1.86 -24.05
CA GLU A 23 0.23 -2.69 -23.98
C GLU A 23 0.17 -3.77 -25.06
N TRP A 24 0.85 -3.55 -26.19
CA TRP A 24 0.78 -4.44 -27.34
C TRP A 24 1.31 -5.87 -27.07
N THR A 25 2.27 -6.03 -26.15
CA THR A 25 2.73 -7.36 -25.73
C THR A 25 1.80 -8.05 -24.73
N ASP A 26 0.98 -7.29 -23.97
CA ASP A 26 0.07 -7.87 -22.97
C ASP A 26 -1.17 -8.50 -23.63
N HIS A 27 -1.67 -7.91 -24.73
CA HIS A 27 -2.86 -8.39 -25.42
C HIS A 27 -2.69 -9.69 -26.23
N ARG A 28 -1.46 -10.09 -26.55
CA ARG A 28 -1.21 -11.28 -27.38
C ARG A 28 -0.86 -12.55 -26.61
N GLY A 29 -0.94 -12.54 -25.27
CA GLY A 29 -0.93 -13.75 -24.44
C GLY A 29 0.12 -14.77 -24.87
N VAL A 30 1.38 -14.38 -25.02
CA VAL A 30 2.43 -15.30 -25.46
C VAL A 30 2.79 -16.22 -24.30
N GLY A 31 1.98 -17.27 -24.18
CA GLY A 31 2.46 -18.56 -23.74
C GLY A 31 3.55 -19.04 -24.70
N VAL A 32 4.62 -19.54 -24.10
CA VAL A 32 5.57 -20.53 -24.61
C VAL A 32 5.37 -20.93 -26.08
N GLY A 33 6.30 -20.50 -26.93
CA GLY A 33 6.66 -21.22 -28.14
C GLY A 33 6.25 -20.58 -29.48
N VAL A 34 7.26 -20.40 -30.31
CA VAL A 34 7.23 -20.24 -31.78
C VAL A 34 7.07 -18.80 -32.32
N GLY A 35 8.22 -18.13 -32.48
CA GLY A 35 8.64 -17.69 -33.82
C GLY A 35 8.22 -16.31 -34.34
N VAL A 36 7.67 -15.39 -33.52
CA VAL A 36 7.38 -14.00 -33.95
C VAL A 36 8.07 -12.93 -33.06
N GLY A 37 8.78 -13.33 -32.01
CA GLY A 37 9.29 -12.47 -30.92
C GLY A 37 10.52 -11.59 -31.20
N GLY A 38 10.86 -11.29 -32.46
CA GLY A 38 12.04 -10.47 -32.78
C GLY A 38 11.74 -8.98 -32.86
N ALA A 39 10.76 -8.62 -33.70
CA ALA A 39 10.41 -7.22 -33.93
C ALA A 39 9.54 -6.66 -32.79
N SER A 40 8.73 -7.51 -32.16
CA SER A 40 7.80 -7.06 -31.13
C SER A 40 8.49 -6.57 -29.87
N ASP A 41 9.46 -7.37 -29.45
CA ASP A 41 10.21 -7.17 -28.22
C ASP A 41 11.20 -6.02 -28.41
N GLY A 42 11.72 -5.84 -29.63
CA GLY A 42 12.51 -4.67 -30.03
C GLY A 42 11.72 -3.36 -29.94
N VAL A 43 10.45 -3.33 -30.33
CA VAL A 43 9.60 -2.12 -30.22
C VAL A 43 9.35 -1.76 -28.76
N VAL A 44 9.04 -2.74 -27.90
CA VAL A 44 8.86 -2.50 -26.46
C VAL A 44 10.15 -1.99 -25.83
N PHE A 45 11.31 -2.58 -26.18
CA PHE A 45 12.60 -2.15 -25.66
C PHE A 45 12.92 -0.70 -26.04
N VAL A 46 12.74 -0.35 -27.31
CA VAL A 46 12.97 1.03 -27.78
C VAL A 46 11.99 2.00 -27.12
N ALA A 47 10.70 1.64 -27.06
CA ALA A 47 9.69 2.48 -26.40
C ALA A 47 9.99 2.66 -24.90
N PHE A 48 10.48 1.60 -24.23
CA PHE A 48 10.89 1.68 -22.84
C PHE A 48 12.10 2.60 -22.64
N ALA A 49 13.11 2.51 -23.53
CA ALA A 49 14.25 3.42 -23.51
C ALA A 49 13.79 4.88 -23.69
N CYS A 50 12.85 5.15 -24.60
CA CYS A 50 12.28 6.48 -24.81
C CYS A 50 11.58 7.02 -23.57
N ILE A 51 10.65 6.26 -22.97
CA ILE A 51 9.93 6.74 -21.79
C ILE A 51 10.86 6.90 -20.58
N SER A 52 11.90 6.07 -20.48
CA SER A 52 12.91 6.17 -19.41
C SER A 52 13.63 7.50 -19.45
N VAL A 53 14.09 7.92 -20.63
CA VAL A 53 14.73 9.24 -20.80
C VAL A 53 13.74 10.37 -20.51
N ILE A 54 12.49 10.24 -20.95
CA ILE A 54 11.46 11.27 -20.71
C ILE A 54 11.24 11.47 -19.21
N ALA A 55 11.01 10.39 -18.47
CA ALA A 55 10.69 10.45 -17.04
C ALA A 55 11.92 10.70 -16.14
N ALA A 56 13.13 10.43 -16.61
CA ALA A 56 14.36 10.74 -15.87
C ALA A 56 14.84 12.18 -16.09
N ASP A 57 14.92 12.62 -17.35
CA ASP A 57 15.69 13.81 -17.70
C ASP A 57 14.85 14.92 -18.34
N LEU A 58 13.69 14.60 -18.93
CA LEU A 58 12.96 15.57 -19.77
C LEU A 58 11.69 16.14 -19.13
N LEU A 59 11.31 15.69 -17.92
CA LEU A 59 10.11 16.19 -17.22
C LEU A 59 10.00 17.73 -17.17
N PRO A 60 11.07 18.52 -16.91
CA PRO A 60 10.99 19.99 -16.89
C PRO A 60 10.61 20.63 -18.24
N TYR A 61 10.73 19.90 -19.34
CA TYR A 61 10.44 20.37 -20.69
C TYR A 61 9.09 19.86 -21.22
N ILE A 62 8.40 18.99 -20.46
CA ILE A 62 7.07 18.48 -20.79
C ILE A 62 6.03 19.52 -20.35
N PRO A 63 5.09 19.92 -21.23
CA PRO A 63 3.97 20.77 -20.81
C PRO A 63 3.13 20.07 -19.73
N ASP A 64 2.68 20.81 -18.71
CA ASP A 64 1.89 20.27 -17.59
C ASP A 64 0.71 19.40 -18.04
N ALA A 65 -0.01 19.84 -19.08
CA ALA A 65 -1.16 19.14 -19.64
C ALA A 65 -0.83 17.79 -20.31
N ALA A 66 0.44 17.43 -20.46
CA ALA A 66 0.94 16.16 -20.98
C ALA A 66 1.58 15.27 -19.90
N LEU A 67 1.79 15.79 -18.68
CA LEU A 67 2.32 15.01 -17.56
C LEU A 67 1.45 13.81 -17.17
N PRO A 68 0.09 13.88 -17.19
CA PRO A 68 -0.74 12.71 -16.93
C PRO A 68 -0.47 11.55 -17.91
N GLU A 69 -0.21 11.87 -19.18
CA GLU A 69 0.14 10.89 -20.20
C GLU A 69 1.54 10.30 -19.99
N VAL A 70 2.48 11.04 -19.40
CA VAL A 70 3.78 10.49 -18.98
C VAL A 70 3.57 9.46 -17.87
N VAL A 71 2.77 9.80 -16.84
CA VAL A 71 2.44 8.86 -15.75
C VAL A 71 1.79 7.59 -16.32
N THR A 72 0.85 7.75 -17.25
CA THR A 72 0.14 6.63 -17.89
C THR A 72 1.10 5.75 -18.68
N ALA A 73 1.99 6.34 -19.48
CA ALA A 73 2.97 5.60 -20.25
C ALA A 73 3.94 4.82 -19.35
N VAL A 74 4.51 5.47 -18.32
CA VAL A 74 5.39 4.81 -17.34
C VAL A 74 4.63 3.69 -16.62
N GLY A 75 3.37 3.92 -16.24
CA GLY A 75 2.51 2.93 -15.59
C GLY A 75 2.21 1.70 -16.46
N ALA A 76 2.09 1.87 -17.78
CA ALA A 76 1.94 0.75 -18.69
C ALA A 76 3.18 -0.17 -18.67
N PHE A 77 4.39 0.40 -18.68
CA PHE A 77 5.63 -0.38 -18.50
C PHE A 77 5.77 -0.96 -17.08
N GLY A 78 5.27 -0.26 -16.06
CA GLY A 78 5.17 -0.76 -14.68
C GLY A 78 4.34 -2.03 -14.54
N ARG A 79 3.42 -2.28 -15.48
CA ARG A 79 2.56 -3.48 -15.55
C ARG A 79 3.03 -4.50 -16.59
N GLN A 80 4.16 -4.26 -17.25
CA GLN A 80 4.69 -5.16 -18.28
C GLN A 80 4.96 -6.55 -17.69
N ARG A 81 4.42 -7.60 -18.32
CA ARG A 81 4.55 -8.98 -17.82
C ARG A 81 5.76 -9.72 -18.38
N ALA A 82 6.28 -9.29 -19.53
CA ALA A 82 7.37 -9.97 -20.22
C ALA A 82 8.71 -9.90 -19.47
N ASP A 83 9.01 -8.76 -18.84
CA ASP A 83 10.25 -8.55 -18.08
C ASP A 83 9.95 -7.81 -16.78
N VAL A 84 10.32 -8.43 -15.66
CA VAL A 84 10.16 -7.88 -14.32
C VAL A 84 11.05 -6.64 -14.10
N ASN A 85 12.22 -6.59 -14.72
CA ASN A 85 13.14 -5.45 -14.55
C ASN A 85 12.55 -4.19 -15.17
N THR A 86 11.93 -4.31 -16.35
CA THR A 86 11.16 -3.23 -16.97
C THR A 86 10.10 -2.67 -16.01
N SER A 87 9.33 -3.54 -15.33
CA SER A 87 8.35 -3.10 -14.33
C SER A 87 9.00 -2.38 -13.14
N LEU A 88 10.07 -2.93 -12.57
CA LEU A 88 10.75 -2.36 -11.41
C LEU A 88 11.41 -1.02 -11.73
N THR A 89 12.06 -0.90 -12.89
CA THR A 89 12.63 0.37 -13.35
C THR A 89 11.53 1.40 -13.62
N ALA A 90 10.41 1.02 -14.23
CA ALA A 90 9.27 1.91 -14.43
C ALA A 90 8.68 2.41 -13.10
N ILE A 91 8.59 1.56 -12.07
CA ILE A 91 8.18 2.00 -10.72
C ILE A 91 9.17 3.02 -10.14
N GLY A 92 10.48 2.85 -10.38
CA GLY A 92 11.49 3.87 -10.06
C GLY A 92 11.29 5.19 -10.81
N LEU A 93 10.83 5.15 -12.05
CA LEU A 93 10.49 6.37 -12.81
C LEU A 93 9.25 7.07 -12.26
N LEU A 94 8.25 6.34 -11.74
CA LEU A 94 7.11 6.94 -11.03
C LEU A 94 7.57 7.69 -9.77
N TRP A 95 8.59 7.18 -9.08
CA TRP A 95 9.22 7.92 -7.98
C TRP A 95 9.86 9.25 -8.47
N ASN A 96 10.57 9.24 -9.60
CA ASN A 96 11.13 10.47 -10.18
C ASN A 96 10.04 11.50 -10.50
N MET A 97 8.87 11.06 -10.98
CA MET A 97 7.72 11.94 -11.22
C MET A 97 7.16 12.52 -9.91
N THR A 98 7.15 11.72 -8.84
CA THR A 98 6.80 12.20 -7.49
C THR A 98 7.75 13.30 -7.03
N ASP A 99 9.07 13.09 -7.18
CA ASP A 99 10.07 14.11 -6.79
C ASP A 99 9.97 15.36 -7.66
N PHE A 100 9.65 15.21 -8.94
CA PHE A 100 9.39 16.34 -9.83
C PHE A 100 8.16 17.14 -9.39
N PHE A 101 7.05 16.49 -9.05
CA PHE A 101 5.89 17.15 -8.44
C PHE A 101 6.30 17.94 -7.19
N GLY A 102 7.10 17.34 -6.30
CA GLY A 102 7.61 18.02 -5.12
C GLY A 102 8.35 19.31 -5.45
N ARG A 103 9.22 19.30 -6.47
CA ARG A 103 9.95 20.49 -6.95
C ARG A 103 9.02 21.52 -7.58
N LEU A 104 8.00 21.10 -8.32
CA LEU A 104 7.01 22.01 -8.92
C LEU A 104 6.26 22.78 -7.83
N VAL A 105 5.80 22.09 -6.78
CA VAL A 105 5.08 22.73 -5.68
C VAL A 105 5.99 23.70 -4.90
N ASP A 106 7.26 23.33 -4.66
CA ASP A 106 8.21 24.22 -3.95
C ASP A 106 8.54 25.49 -4.77
N ALA A 107 8.42 25.43 -6.09
CA ALA A 107 8.64 26.56 -6.98
C ALA A 107 7.39 27.46 -7.15
N LEU A 108 6.23 27.06 -6.63
CA LEU A 108 5.02 27.89 -6.68
C LEU A 108 5.20 29.10 -5.74
N PRO A 109 4.82 30.32 -6.17
CA PRO A 109 4.85 31.49 -5.29
C PRO A 109 3.98 31.27 -4.05
N GLU A 110 4.50 31.58 -2.85
CA GLU A 110 3.80 31.37 -1.55
C GLU A 110 2.43 32.07 -1.45
N GLU A 111 2.20 33.14 -2.25
CA GLU A 111 0.96 33.91 -2.20
C GLU A 111 0.21 33.94 -3.54
N ARG A 112 -0.80 33.09 -3.71
CA ARG A 112 -2.02 33.44 -4.49
C ARG A 112 -3.27 32.82 -3.90
N GLY A 113 -3.74 33.40 -2.80
CA GLY A 113 -5.17 33.52 -2.55
C GLY A 113 -5.77 34.57 -3.49
N ARG A 114 -5.91 34.26 -4.79
CA ARG A 114 -6.73 35.05 -5.73
C ARG A 114 -7.30 34.13 -6.81
N THR A 115 -8.61 34.03 -6.83
CA THR A 115 -9.45 33.55 -7.93
C THR A 115 -9.04 34.23 -9.24
N ILE A 116 -8.32 33.53 -10.10
CA ILE A 116 -8.15 33.88 -11.51
C ILE A 116 -8.07 32.56 -12.29
N ASP A 117 -8.97 32.37 -13.26
CA ASP A 117 -8.97 31.31 -14.27
C ASP A 117 -7.68 31.36 -15.11
N LEU A 118 -6.64 30.67 -14.63
CA LEU A 118 -5.44 30.33 -15.36
C LEU A 118 -5.20 28.86 -15.03
N ALA A 119 -5.17 28.00 -16.06
CA ALA A 119 -5.00 26.53 -16.02
C ALA A 119 -4.74 25.94 -14.62
N ASP A 120 -5.58 25.00 -14.18
CA ASP A 120 -5.62 24.44 -12.80
C ASP A 120 -4.25 24.10 -12.18
N THR A 121 -3.23 23.81 -13.02
CA THR A 121 -1.84 23.55 -12.63
C THR A 121 -1.11 24.73 -11.98
N GLY A 122 -1.66 25.95 -11.95
CA GLY A 122 -1.07 27.09 -11.22
C GLY A 122 -1.08 26.97 -9.69
N THR A 123 -1.67 25.92 -9.14
CA THR A 123 -1.80 25.68 -7.69
C THR A 123 -1.23 24.31 -7.29
N ALA A 124 -0.87 24.14 -6.02
CA ALA A 124 -0.46 22.83 -5.51
C ALA A 124 -1.55 21.76 -5.69
N ALA A 125 -2.82 22.16 -5.54
CA ALA A 125 -3.97 21.27 -5.75
C ALA A 125 -4.06 20.79 -7.20
N GLY A 126 -4.06 21.70 -8.18
CA GLY A 126 -4.17 21.27 -9.58
C GLY A 126 -2.90 20.61 -10.13
N MET A 127 -1.71 20.93 -9.60
CA MET A 127 -0.50 20.12 -9.86
C MET A 127 -0.65 18.69 -9.33
N ALA A 128 -1.24 18.54 -8.14
CA ALA A 128 -1.47 17.22 -7.57
C ALA A 128 -2.57 16.45 -8.33
N GLU A 129 -3.60 17.13 -8.82
CA GLU A 129 -4.60 16.52 -9.72
C GLU A 129 -3.99 16.07 -11.04
N THR A 130 -3.07 16.87 -11.60
CA THR A 130 -2.42 16.59 -12.89
C THR A 130 -1.42 15.44 -12.78
N VAL A 131 -0.61 15.39 -11.71
CA VAL A 131 0.50 14.43 -11.61
C VAL A 131 0.21 13.33 -10.59
N MET A 132 -0.19 13.71 -9.37
CA MET A 132 -0.25 12.78 -8.25
C MET A 132 -1.46 11.85 -8.30
N LEU A 133 -2.65 12.35 -8.68
CA LEU A 133 -3.85 11.49 -8.76
C LEU A 133 -3.72 10.36 -9.80
N PRO A 134 -3.29 10.61 -11.05
CA PRO A 134 -2.99 9.54 -12.00
C PRO A 134 -1.92 8.58 -11.47
N LEU A 135 -0.89 9.11 -10.81
CA LEU A 135 0.22 8.33 -10.27
C LEU A 135 -0.23 7.39 -9.16
N PHE A 136 -1.11 7.86 -8.26
CA PHE A 136 -1.72 7.02 -7.24
C PHE A 136 -2.56 5.90 -7.85
N GLY A 137 -3.34 6.19 -8.92
CA GLY A 137 -4.09 5.18 -9.66
C GLY A 137 -3.19 4.10 -10.27
N VAL A 138 -2.12 4.50 -10.94
CA VAL A 138 -1.12 3.59 -11.52
C VAL A 138 -0.45 2.73 -10.44
N LEU A 139 0.03 3.35 -9.36
CA LEU A 139 0.70 2.62 -8.28
C LEU A 139 -0.24 1.64 -7.59
N ARG A 140 -1.52 2.00 -7.39
CA ARG A 140 -2.55 1.09 -6.86
C ARG A 140 -2.70 -0.15 -7.72
N ASP A 141 -2.77 0.02 -9.04
CA ASP A 141 -2.93 -1.11 -9.95
C ASP A 141 -1.70 -2.03 -9.89
N ILE A 142 -0.49 -1.45 -9.92
CA ILE A 142 0.79 -2.17 -9.75
C ILE A 142 0.85 -2.89 -8.40
N SER A 143 0.35 -2.29 -7.32
CA SER A 143 0.29 -2.89 -5.98
C SER A 143 -0.57 -4.15 -5.87
N THR A 144 -1.27 -4.54 -6.94
CA THR A 144 -2.03 -5.79 -7.02
C THR A 144 -1.49 -6.77 -8.08
N ASP A 145 -0.28 -6.52 -8.60
CA ASP A 145 0.38 -7.41 -9.56
C ASP A 145 0.58 -8.84 -9.00
N ALA A 146 0.43 -9.84 -9.87
CA ALA A 146 0.59 -11.24 -9.51
C ALA A 146 2.01 -11.60 -9.05
N ARG A 147 3.02 -10.83 -9.46
CA ARG A 147 4.43 -11.01 -9.10
C ARG A 147 4.77 -10.28 -7.81
N PRO A 148 5.26 -10.96 -6.76
CA PRO A 148 5.52 -10.35 -5.45
C PRO A 148 6.44 -9.14 -5.49
N GLU A 149 7.54 -9.23 -6.22
CA GLU A 149 8.53 -8.16 -6.36
C GLU A 149 7.93 -6.89 -6.95
N VAL A 150 7.03 -7.00 -7.93
CA VAL A 150 6.37 -5.87 -8.59
C VAL A 150 5.32 -5.24 -7.67
N ARG A 151 4.41 -6.04 -7.10
CA ARG A 151 3.39 -5.50 -6.18
C ARG A 151 3.99 -4.89 -4.93
N ASN A 152 5.02 -5.52 -4.34
CA ASN A 152 5.68 -5.02 -3.14
C ASN A 152 6.42 -3.71 -3.44
N SER A 153 7.02 -3.59 -4.63
CA SER A 153 7.62 -2.34 -5.10
C SER A 153 6.55 -1.25 -5.26
N GLY A 154 5.43 -1.55 -5.91
CA GLY A 154 4.30 -0.61 -6.04
C GLY A 154 3.77 -0.10 -4.70
N VAL A 155 3.53 -1.00 -3.74
CA VAL A 155 3.06 -0.64 -2.37
C VAL A 155 4.08 0.26 -1.68
N ARG A 156 5.36 -0.10 -1.72
CA ARG A 156 6.42 0.70 -1.08
C ARG A 156 6.51 2.08 -1.71
N THR A 157 6.46 2.18 -3.03
CA THR A 157 6.53 3.46 -3.74
C THR A 157 5.33 4.33 -3.41
N LEU A 158 4.11 3.79 -3.46
CA LEU A 158 2.88 4.53 -3.09
C LEU A 158 2.98 5.14 -1.69
N ILE A 159 3.39 4.33 -0.71
CA ILE A 159 3.50 4.77 0.68
C ILE A 159 4.64 5.77 0.84
N SER A 160 5.78 5.55 0.18
CA SER A 160 6.93 6.47 0.24
C SER A 160 6.59 7.81 -0.37
N THR A 161 5.86 7.82 -1.49
CA THR A 161 5.35 9.04 -2.14
C THR A 161 4.52 9.86 -1.16
N LEU A 162 3.59 9.21 -0.45
CA LEU A 162 2.74 9.86 0.54
C LEU A 162 3.51 10.33 1.78
N VAL A 163 4.47 9.54 2.26
CA VAL A 163 5.28 9.92 3.43
C VAL A 163 6.17 11.11 3.11
N SER A 164 6.85 11.11 1.95
CA SER A 164 7.83 12.13 1.61
C SER A 164 7.20 13.43 1.11
N HIS A 165 6.12 13.35 0.33
CA HIS A 165 5.51 14.52 -0.32
C HIS A 165 4.11 14.84 0.19
N GLY A 166 3.60 14.11 1.20
CA GLY A 166 2.27 14.33 1.77
C GLY A 166 2.04 15.73 2.34
N GLY A 167 3.09 16.39 2.84
CA GLY A 167 3.01 17.77 3.33
C GLY A 167 2.68 18.80 2.24
N LYS A 168 2.85 18.44 0.96
CA LYS A 168 2.60 19.28 -0.21
C LYS A 168 1.23 19.05 -0.85
N LEU A 169 0.48 18.06 -0.36
CA LEU A 169 -0.83 17.72 -0.90
C LEU A 169 -1.92 18.60 -0.29
N ALA A 170 -2.81 19.10 -1.15
CA ALA A 170 -4.02 19.77 -0.70
C ALA A 170 -4.96 18.79 0.04
N PRO A 171 -5.83 19.27 0.95
CA PRO A 171 -6.78 18.41 1.67
C PRO A 171 -7.68 17.56 0.75
N SER A 172 -8.14 18.12 -0.38
CA SER A 172 -8.94 17.39 -1.38
C SER A 172 -8.16 16.23 -2.01
N THR A 173 -6.88 16.45 -2.34
CA THR A 173 -6.01 15.40 -2.89
C THR A 173 -5.72 14.33 -1.86
N TRP A 174 -5.45 14.71 -0.60
CA TRP A 174 -5.32 13.75 0.50
C TRP A 174 -6.56 12.89 0.64
N ARG A 175 -7.76 13.52 0.61
CA ARG A 175 -9.03 12.82 0.69
C ARG A 175 -9.19 11.81 -0.46
N THR A 176 -8.94 12.23 -1.68
CA THR A 176 -9.05 11.32 -2.83
C THR A 176 -8.05 10.17 -2.70
N CYS A 177 -6.81 10.48 -2.31
CA CYS A 177 -5.77 9.47 -2.18
C CYS A 177 -6.08 8.42 -1.10
N LEU A 178 -6.41 8.78 0.15
CA LEU A 178 -6.62 7.71 1.15
C LEU A 178 -7.96 6.99 0.98
N TRP A 179 -9.03 7.71 0.59
CA TRP A 179 -10.39 7.17 0.60
C TRP A 179 -10.67 6.35 -0.66
N ASP A 180 -10.12 6.77 -1.80
CA ASP A 180 -10.41 6.16 -3.11
C ASP A 180 -9.25 5.33 -3.65
N VAL A 181 -8.04 5.47 -3.08
CA VAL A 181 -6.85 4.71 -3.50
C VAL A 181 -6.30 3.82 -2.39
N LEU A 182 -5.74 4.39 -1.32
CA LEU A 182 -4.98 3.62 -0.34
C LEU A 182 -5.84 2.65 0.48
N PHE A 183 -6.93 3.10 1.09
CA PHE A 183 -7.76 2.21 1.91
C PHE A 183 -8.46 1.12 1.08
N PRO A 184 -9.02 1.42 -0.11
CA PRO A 184 -9.50 0.38 -1.01
C PRO A 184 -8.40 -0.61 -1.42
N LEU A 185 -7.16 -0.14 -1.64
CA LEU A 185 -6.03 -1.02 -1.91
C LEU A 185 -5.72 -1.97 -0.76
N LEU A 186 -5.71 -1.49 0.49
CA LEU A 186 -5.49 -2.33 1.67
C LEU A 186 -6.53 -3.44 1.76
N GLU A 187 -7.80 -3.09 1.54
CA GLU A 187 -8.89 -4.04 1.54
C GLU A 187 -8.73 -5.07 0.41
N ARG A 188 -8.31 -4.61 -0.78
CA ARG A 188 -8.06 -5.50 -1.91
C ARG A 188 -6.92 -6.47 -1.64
N VAL A 189 -5.80 -6.00 -1.07
CA VAL A 189 -4.66 -6.85 -0.68
C VAL A 189 -5.10 -7.87 0.36
N ARG A 190 -5.91 -7.48 1.35
CA ARG A 190 -6.48 -8.40 2.35
C ARG A 190 -7.34 -9.48 1.70
N GLN A 191 -8.19 -9.12 0.75
CA GLN A 191 -9.03 -10.08 0.03
C GLN A 191 -8.21 -11.06 -0.81
N LEU A 192 -7.18 -10.58 -1.50
CA LEU A 192 -6.28 -11.42 -2.29
C LEU A 192 -5.47 -12.37 -1.39
N ALA A 193 -5.02 -11.90 -0.23
CA ALA A 193 -4.44 -12.76 0.80
C ALA A 193 -5.44 -13.81 1.27
N GLY A 194 -6.69 -13.45 1.57
CA GLY A 194 -7.71 -14.42 2.00
C GLY A 194 -8.04 -15.48 0.94
N ALA A 195 -8.13 -15.07 -0.33
CA ALA A 195 -8.42 -15.97 -1.45
C ALA A 195 -7.28 -16.99 -1.67
N ALA A 196 -6.03 -16.55 -1.58
CA ALA A 196 -4.86 -17.43 -1.68
C ALA A 196 -4.87 -18.54 -0.60
N SER A 197 -5.41 -18.25 0.59
CA SER A 197 -5.57 -19.21 1.68
C SER A 197 -6.58 -20.31 1.33
N THR A 198 -7.69 -19.92 0.70
CA THR A 198 -8.77 -20.85 0.32
C THR A 198 -8.38 -21.75 -0.84
N GLU A 199 -7.65 -21.23 -1.83
CA GLU A 199 -7.15 -22.02 -2.96
C GLU A 199 -6.15 -23.09 -2.50
N GLU A 200 -5.30 -22.78 -1.52
CA GLU A 200 -4.34 -23.75 -0.95
C GLU A 200 -5.07 -24.93 -0.28
N LYS A 201 -6.17 -24.67 0.44
CA LYS A 201 -7.02 -25.71 1.04
C LYS A 201 -7.79 -26.54 0.00
N GLY A 202 -8.14 -25.95 -1.15
CA GLY A 202 -8.81 -26.64 -2.26
C GLY A 202 -7.88 -27.42 -3.19
N ALA A 203 -6.56 -27.22 -3.09
CA ALA A 203 -5.54 -27.92 -3.88
C ALA A 203 -5.22 -29.35 -3.36
N GLU A 204 -5.86 -29.78 -2.27
CA GLU A 204 -5.87 -31.18 -1.83
C GLU A 204 -6.61 -32.05 -2.87
N ARG A 205 -5.89 -32.52 -3.89
CA ARG A 205 -6.44 -33.39 -4.93
C ARG A 205 -6.40 -34.86 -4.48
N GLU A 206 -7.55 -35.54 -4.50
CA GLU A 206 -7.64 -37.00 -4.42
C GLU A 206 -7.04 -37.57 -5.73
N VAL A 207 -5.84 -38.12 -5.66
CA VAL A 207 -5.10 -38.63 -6.84
C VAL A 207 -5.48 -40.07 -7.18
N GLY A 208 -6.18 -40.75 -6.28
CA GLY A 208 -6.79 -42.04 -6.52
C GLY A 208 -7.26 -42.68 -5.22
N ARG A 209 -7.76 -43.92 -5.30
CA ARG A 209 -8.08 -44.74 -4.12
C ARG A 209 -7.18 -45.98 -4.10
N GLN A 210 -6.46 -46.19 -3.01
CA GLN A 210 -5.67 -47.39 -2.79
C GLN A 210 -6.28 -48.17 -1.63
N GLN A 211 -6.69 -49.43 -1.89
CA GLN A 211 -7.39 -50.30 -0.92
C GLN A 211 -8.63 -49.65 -0.26
N GLY A 212 -9.42 -48.89 -1.02
CA GLY A 212 -10.64 -48.24 -0.50
C GLY A 212 -10.41 -46.96 0.31
N ARG A 213 -9.15 -46.54 0.52
CA ARG A 213 -8.81 -45.24 1.12
C ARG A 213 -8.37 -44.24 0.05
N ALA A 214 -8.90 -43.02 0.14
CA ALA A 214 -8.50 -41.89 -0.68
C ALA A 214 -7.01 -41.59 -0.49
N VAL A 215 -6.23 -41.63 -1.57
CA VAL A 215 -4.83 -41.20 -1.60
C VAL A 215 -4.82 -39.74 -2.02
N MET A 216 -4.66 -38.87 -1.02
CA MET A 216 -4.51 -37.44 -1.24
C MET A 216 -3.06 -37.15 -1.61
N MET A 217 -2.85 -36.43 -2.72
CA MET A 217 -1.52 -35.91 -3.02
C MET A 217 -1.32 -34.60 -2.25
N LEU A 218 -0.60 -34.69 -1.14
CA LEU A 218 -0.03 -33.54 -0.46
C LEU A 218 1.10 -32.99 -1.34
N VAL A 219 0.78 -32.06 -2.23
CA VAL A 219 1.79 -31.29 -2.94
C VAL A 219 2.49 -30.41 -1.89
N HIS A 220 3.63 -30.86 -1.41
CA HIS A 220 4.51 -30.09 -0.52
C HIS A 220 5.06 -28.86 -1.26
N HIS A 221 4.27 -27.80 -1.44
CA HIS A 221 4.76 -26.45 -1.75
C HIS A 221 5.35 -25.78 -0.50
N SER A 222 6.26 -26.51 0.16
CA SER A 222 6.70 -26.34 1.55
C SER A 222 7.43 -25.02 1.86
N ARG A 223 7.62 -24.07 0.93
CA ARG A 223 8.40 -22.84 1.23
C ARG A 223 7.87 -21.51 0.68
N ASN A 224 6.95 -21.48 -0.29
CA ASN A 224 6.56 -20.21 -0.92
C ASN A 224 5.10 -20.25 -1.41
N THR A 225 4.17 -20.50 -0.50
CA THR A 225 2.74 -20.53 -0.85
C THR A 225 2.29 -19.14 -1.27
N ALA A 226 1.32 -19.05 -2.18
CA ALA A 226 0.75 -17.78 -2.60
C ALA A 226 0.28 -16.95 -1.39
N GLN A 227 -0.24 -17.64 -0.35
CA GLN A 227 -0.58 -17.05 0.93
C GLN A 227 0.58 -16.25 1.55
N LYS A 228 1.75 -16.88 1.72
CA LYS A 228 2.89 -16.25 2.39
C LYS A 228 3.36 -14.99 1.65
N GLN A 229 3.30 -15.00 0.32
CA GLN A 229 3.71 -13.84 -0.47
C GLN A 229 2.70 -12.70 -0.35
N TRP A 230 1.40 -12.99 -0.26
CA TRP A 230 0.38 -11.97 -0.01
C TRP A 230 0.39 -11.47 1.43
N ASP A 231 0.71 -12.34 2.39
CA ASP A 231 0.96 -11.94 3.78
C ASP A 231 2.14 -10.97 3.88
N GLU A 232 3.22 -11.20 3.12
CA GLU A 232 4.34 -10.24 3.04
C GLU A 232 3.87 -8.89 2.50
N THR A 233 3.05 -8.87 1.45
CA THR A 233 2.45 -7.64 0.90
C THR A 233 1.57 -6.94 1.94
N LEU A 234 0.76 -7.68 2.69
CA LEU A 234 -0.11 -7.16 3.73
C LEU A 234 0.68 -6.58 4.92
N VAL A 235 1.75 -7.26 5.33
CA VAL A 235 2.72 -6.77 6.34
C VAL A 235 3.38 -5.48 5.89
N LEU A 236 3.84 -5.40 4.64
CA LEU A 236 4.42 -4.17 4.06
C LEU A 236 3.40 -3.02 4.07
N SER A 237 2.16 -3.32 3.71
CA SER A 237 1.07 -2.35 3.67
C SER A 237 0.73 -1.82 5.07
N LEU A 238 0.55 -2.69 6.06
CA LEU A 238 0.28 -2.33 7.46
C LEU A 238 1.38 -1.45 8.07
N ASN A 239 2.65 -1.85 7.89
CA ASN A 239 3.79 -1.08 8.38
C ASN A 239 3.89 0.28 7.69
N GLY A 240 3.60 0.33 6.40
CA GLY A 240 3.62 1.55 5.64
C GLY A 240 2.49 2.52 6.02
N VAL A 241 1.27 2.03 6.25
CA VAL A 241 0.15 2.82 6.80
C VAL A 241 0.48 3.35 8.20
N GLY A 242 1.08 2.52 9.04
CA GLY A 242 1.55 2.93 10.37
C GLY A 242 2.56 4.07 10.30
N ARG A 243 3.51 3.99 9.36
CA ARG A 243 4.47 5.07 9.09
C ARG A 243 3.79 6.32 8.55
N LEU A 244 2.88 6.18 7.60
CA LEU A 244 2.13 7.28 7.00
C LEU A 244 1.35 8.06 8.05
N LEU A 245 0.54 7.37 8.85
CA LEU A 245 -0.24 7.98 9.91
C LEU A 245 0.67 8.54 11.00
N ARG A 246 1.76 7.86 11.37
CA ARG A 246 2.75 8.46 12.28
C ARG A 246 3.27 9.81 11.78
N THR A 247 3.58 9.94 10.50
CA THR A 247 4.13 11.18 9.94
C THR A 247 3.06 12.26 9.74
N HIS A 248 1.89 11.90 9.21
CA HIS A 248 0.93 12.87 8.67
C HIS A 248 -0.43 12.90 9.39
N LEU A 249 -0.57 12.29 10.58
CA LEU A 249 -1.87 12.25 11.28
C LEU A 249 -2.49 13.62 11.48
N GLY A 250 -1.69 14.65 11.77
CA GLY A 250 -2.21 16.00 12.02
C GLY A 250 -2.90 16.65 10.82
N ALA A 251 -2.48 16.32 9.59
CA ALA A 251 -3.17 16.72 8.38
C ALA A 251 -4.37 15.81 8.10
N ILE A 252 -4.17 14.49 8.26
CA ILE A 252 -5.17 13.47 7.93
C ILE A 252 -6.39 13.56 8.87
N SER A 253 -6.18 13.87 10.15
CA SER A 253 -7.25 13.94 11.16
C SER A 253 -8.24 15.08 10.92
N ARG A 254 -7.88 16.07 10.10
CA ARG A 254 -8.73 17.22 9.76
C ARG A 254 -9.62 16.95 8.54
N LEU A 255 -9.41 15.80 7.88
CA LEU A 255 -10.17 15.45 6.69
C LEU A 255 -11.56 14.98 7.08
N GLU A 256 -12.55 15.39 6.28
CA GLU A 256 -13.93 14.96 6.47
C GLU A 256 -14.04 13.43 6.40
N GLY A 257 -14.81 12.83 7.31
CA GLY A 257 -14.96 11.38 7.40
C GLY A 257 -13.76 10.65 8.01
N PHE A 258 -12.78 11.36 8.57
CA PHE A 258 -11.63 10.74 9.23
C PHE A 258 -12.05 9.76 10.34
N GLU A 259 -12.97 10.12 11.23
CA GLU A 259 -13.39 9.22 12.33
C GLU A 259 -13.92 7.87 11.83
N GLN A 260 -14.76 7.88 10.79
CA GLN A 260 -15.32 6.66 10.19
C GLN A 260 -14.22 5.79 9.56
N ARG A 261 -13.27 6.43 8.86
CA ARG A 261 -12.13 5.72 8.28
C ARG A 261 -11.16 5.20 9.34
N TRP A 262 -10.99 5.93 10.43
CA TRP A 262 -10.22 5.49 11.59
C TRP A 262 -10.84 4.24 12.21
N GLU A 263 -12.16 4.21 12.42
CA GLU A 263 -12.85 3.01 12.90
C GLU A 263 -12.70 1.82 11.95
N SER A 264 -12.79 2.06 10.64
CA SER A 264 -12.56 1.02 9.64
C SER A 264 -11.13 0.46 9.74
N LEU A 265 -10.13 1.31 9.99
CA LEU A 265 -8.75 0.90 10.22
C LEU A 265 -8.60 0.10 11.53
N LEU A 266 -9.27 0.50 12.62
CA LEU A 266 -9.25 -0.25 13.88
C LEU A 266 -9.84 -1.65 13.71
N LEU A 267 -10.93 -1.78 12.95
CA LEU A 267 -11.50 -3.08 12.59
C LEU A 267 -10.52 -3.90 11.76
N PHE A 268 -9.92 -3.30 10.73
CA PHE A 268 -8.90 -3.95 9.91
C PHE A 268 -7.71 -4.47 10.74
N VAL A 269 -7.22 -3.68 11.69
CA VAL A 269 -6.16 -4.10 12.63
C VAL A 269 -6.64 -5.24 13.51
N THR A 270 -7.85 -5.17 14.05
CA THR A 270 -8.44 -6.23 14.89
C THR A 270 -8.51 -7.54 14.12
N ASP A 271 -9.08 -7.53 12.92
CA ASP A 271 -9.18 -8.70 12.05
C ASP A 271 -7.80 -9.26 11.68
N SER A 272 -6.84 -8.38 11.36
CA SER A 272 -5.47 -8.77 11.01
C SER A 272 -4.76 -9.48 12.18
N VAL A 273 -5.05 -9.08 13.41
CA VAL A 273 -4.47 -9.67 14.61
C VAL A 273 -5.14 -11.00 14.97
N LEU A 274 -6.46 -11.13 14.76
CA LEU A 274 -7.22 -12.31 15.13
C LEU A 274 -7.23 -13.42 14.07
N ALA A 275 -7.30 -13.05 12.80
CA ALA A 275 -7.46 -13.99 11.68
C ALA A 275 -6.24 -14.06 10.76
N GLY A 276 -5.33 -13.09 10.82
CA GLY A 276 -4.12 -13.07 10.00
C GLY A 276 -3.09 -14.11 10.42
N SER A 277 -2.08 -14.32 9.56
CA SER A 277 -0.88 -15.05 9.96
C SER A 277 -0.13 -14.33 11.07
N ARG A 278 0.80 -15.02 11.71
CA ARG A 278 1.55 -14.45 12.83
C ARG A 278 2.30 -13.18 12.42
N GLU A 279 2.90 -13.16 11.24
CA GLU A 279 3.63 -12.03 10.69
C GLU A 279 2.70 -10.83 10.47
N VAL A 280 1.49 -11.07 9.93
CA VAL A 280 0.46 -10.05 9.73
C VAL A 280 -0.03 -9.49 11.07
N ALA A 281 -0.30 -10.34 12.06
CA ALA A 281 -0.73 -9.92 13.38
C ALA A 281 0.32 -9.04 14.09
N LEU A 282 1.61 -9.42 14.00
CA LEU A 282 2.71 -8.64 14.57
C LEU A 282 2.84 -7.27 13.87
N ALA A 283 2.70 -7.23 12.54
CA ALA A 283 2.74 -5.97 11.79
C ALA A 283 1.57 -5.04 12.12
N ALA A 284 0.36 -5.59 12.31
CA ALA A 284 -0.82 -4.83 12.71
C ALA A 284 -0.65 -4.21 14.10
N LEU A 285 -0.16 -4.99 15.08
CA LEU A 285 0.16 -4.49 16.42
C LEU A 285 1.26 -3.42 16.40
N ALA A 286 2.33 -3.64 15.63
CA ALA A 286 3.43 -2.69 15.49
C ALA A 286 2.98 -1.37 14.84
N SER A 287 2.13 -1.45 13.81
CA SER A 287 1.53 -0.30 13.14
C SER A 287 0.69 0.53 14.11
N MET A 288 -0.21 -0.14 14.85
CA MET A 288 -1.06 0.51 15.84
C MET A 288 -0.23 1.17 16.96
N GLN A 289 0.77 0.43 17.48
CA GLN A 289 1.70 0.95 18.48
C GLN A 289 2.39 2.22 18.00
N SER A 290 2.95 2.20 16.79
CA SER A 290 3.70 3.31 16.21
C SER A 290 2.85 4.58 16.11
N ILE A 291 1.56 4.45 15.77
CA ILE A 291 0.65 5.59 15.67
C ILE A 291 0.31 6.13 17.07
N LEU A 292 -0.08 5.25 17.99
CA LEU A 292 -0.45 5.62 19.36
C LEU A 292 0.72 6.26 20.12
N GLN A 293 1.92 5.69 20.01
CA GLN A 293 3.11 6.25 20.65
C GLN A 293 3.46 7.65 20.14
N ALA A 294 3.20 7.95 18.87
CA ALA A 294 3.47 9.28 18.33
C ALA A 294 2.39 10.29 18.77
N HIS A 295 1.11 9.91 18.64
CA HIS A 295 0.00 10.87 18.65
C HIS A 295 -0.90 10.82 19.88
N ALA A 296 -0.69 9.91 20.83
CA ALA A 296 -1.46 9.94 22.07
C ALA A 296 -1.29 11.29 22.79
N GLY A 297 -2.42 11.86 23.21
CA GLY A 297 -2.48 13.19 23.82
C GLY A 297 -2.44 14.36 22.84
N CYS A 298 -2.19 14.12 21.54
CA CYS A 298 -2.19 15.16 20.52
C CYS A 298 -3.61 15.46 20.03
N ALA A 299 -3.84 16.69 19.54
CA ALA A 299 -5.13 17.09 18.97
C ALA A 299 -5.58 16.22 17.78
N ALA A 300 -4.61 15.63 17.07
CA ALA A 300 -4.87 14.71 15.95
C ALA A 300 -5.48 13.36 16.38
N LEU A 301 -5.31 12.97 17.65
CA LEU A 301 -5.89 11.76 18.23
C LEU A 301 -6.60 12.11 19.55
N PRO A 302 -7.80 12.71 19.47
CA PRO A 302 -8.56 13.12 20.65
C PRO A 302 -8.94 11.93 21.53
N ARG A 303 -9.32 12.23 22.77
CA ARG A 303 -9.60 11.23 23.82
C ARG A 303 -10.57 10.13 23.39
N ALA A 304 -11.60 10.47 22.61
CA ALA A 304 -12.56 9.50 22.09
C ALA A 304 -11.89 8.46 21.17
N LEU A 305 -11.06 8.89 20.22
CA LEU A 305 -10.35 7.99 19.30
C LEU A 305 -9.25 7.20 20.01
N TRP A 306 -8.59 7.80 21.00
CA TRP A 306 -7.69 7.08 21.91
C TRP A 306 -8.39 5.92 22.63
N LYS A 307 -9.55 6.17 23.24
CA LYS A 307 -10.33 5.12 23.93
C LYS A 307 -10.77 4.03 22.94
N ARG A 308 -11.23 4.39 21.73
CA ARG A 308 -11.58 3.41 20.68
C ARG A 308 -10.36 2.57 20.27
N SER A 309 -9.19 3.18 20.21
CA SER A 309 -7.93 2.51 19.90
C SER A 309 -7.51 1.50 20.97
N LEU A 310 -7.61 1.84 22.25
CA LEU A 310 -7.33 0.90 23.35
C LEU A 310 -8.33 -0.27 23.39
N ARG A 311 -9.58 -0.05 22.97
CA ARG A 311 -10.59 -1.12 22.87
C ARG A 311 -10.21 -2.20 21.87
N VAL A 312 -9.39 -1.91 20.85
CA VAL A 312 -8.86 -2.96 19.94
C VAL A 312 -8.08 -4.00 20.73
N TYR A 313 -7.16 -3.56 21.60
CA TYR A 313 -6.38 -4.49 22.44
C TYR A 313 -7.27 -5.28 23.40
N ALA A 314 -8.31 -4.66 23.97
CA ALA A 314 -9.27 -5.33 24.82
C ALA A 314 -10.08 -6.39 24.05
N ALA A 315 -10.62 -6.04 22.89
CA ALA A 315 -11.38 -6.94 22.03
C ALA A 315 -10.53 -8.14 21.61
N VAL A 316 -9.28 -7.88 21.18
CA VAL A 316 -8.32 -8.93 20.85
C VAL A 316 -8.08 -9.85 22.04
N ALA A 317 -7.78 -9.31 23.22
CA ALA A 317 -7.51 -10.10 24.42
C ALA A 317 -8.71 -10.95 24.87
N THR A 318 -9.94 -10.44 24.73
CA THR A 318 -11.16 -11.20 25.00
C THR A 318 -11.30 -12.36 24.01
N GLN A 319 -11.14 -12.11 22.71
CA GLN A 319 -11.27 -13.13 21.69
C GLN A 319 -10.19 -14.22 21.81
N CYS A 320 -8.98 -13.86 22.26
CA CYS A 320 -7.89 -14.80 22.52
C CYS A 320 -8.22 -15.90 23.54
N ASN A 321 -9.16 -15.63 24.46
CA ASN A 321 -9.59 -16.56 25.50
C ASN A 321 -10.77 -17.46 25.08
N THR A 322 -11.31 -17.26 23.88
CA THR A 322 -12.41 -18.08 23.36
C THR A 322 -11.91 -19.44 22.85
N GLN A 323 -12.78 -20.46 22.93
CA GLN A 323 -12.49 -21.78 22.37
C GLN A 323 -12.28 -21.65 20.85
N GLY A 324 -11.14 -22.14 20.33
CA GLY A 324 -10.78 -22.04 18.91
C GLY A 324 -9.92 -20.84 18.53
N SER A 325 -9.45 -20.04 19.50
CA SER A 325 -8.46 -18.99 19.27
C SER A 325 -7.20 -19.51 18.58
N THR A 326 -6.84 -18.89 17.46
CA THR A 326 -5.63 -19.19 16.67
C THR A 326 -4.41 -18.38 17.13
N MET A 327 -4.58 -17.47 18.10
CA MET A 327 -3.50 -16.57 18.50
C MET A 327 -2.42 -17.29 19.32
N GLY A 328 -1.24 -17.40 18.72
CA GLY A 328 -0.07 -17.99 19.36
C GLY A 328 0.50 -17.15 20.52
N PRO A 329 1.26 -17.77 21.45
CA PRO A 329 1.85 -17.09 22.62
C PRO A 329 2.73 -15.88 22.28
N LYS A 330 3.44 -15.92 21.14
CA LYS A 330 4.32 -14.83 20.71
C LYS A 330 3.55 -13.57 20.30
N THR A 331 2.39 -13.72 19.67
CA THR A 331 1.53 -12.58 19.31
C THR A 331 0.93 -11.95 20.58
N ARG A 332 0.52 -12.77 21.55
CA ARG A 332 0.07 -12.28 22.86
C ARG A 332 1.16 -11.52 23.60
N ALA A 333 2.37 -12.05 23.63
CA ALA A 333 3.52 -11.38 24.25
C ALA A 333 3.83 -10.04 23.58
N GLU A 334 3.77 -9.98 22.24
CA GLU A 334 3.97 -8.72 21.50
C GLU A 334 2.86 -7.70 21.79
N MET A 335 1.60 -8.15 21.91
CA MET A 335 0.49 -7.27 22.27
C MET A 335 0.70 -6.63 23.65
N ILE A 336 1.15 -7.41 24.63
CA ILE A 336 1.52 -6.90 25.96
C ILE A 336 2.70 -5.93 25.87
N ALA A 337 3.76 -6.29 25.15
CA ALA A 337 4.93 -5.44 24.97
C ALA A 337 4.57 -4.11 24.29
N SER A 338 3.66 -4.15 23.31
CA SER A 338 3.12 -2.99 22.62
C SER A 338 2.44 -2.01 23.59
N LEU A 339 1.53 -2.50 24.44
CA LEU A 339 0.88 -1.69 25.47
C LEU A 339 1.89 -1.12 26.48
N GLY A 340 2.86 -1.92 26.91
CA GLY A 340 3.92 -1.47 27.81
C GLY A 340 4.74 -0.32 27.20
N ARG A 341 5.12 -0.44 25.93
CA ARG A 341 5.84 0.61 25.20
C ARG A 341 5.00 1.88 25.00
N ILE A 342 3.69 1.76 24.78
CA ILE A 342 2.78 2.92 24.72
C ILE A 342 2.68 3.60 26.08
N TYR A 343 2.47 2.83 27.15
CA TYR A 343 2.36 3.35 28.52
C TYR A 343 3.62 4.10 28.96
N VAL A 344 4.81 3.53 28.71
CA VAL A 344 6.08 4.19 29.03
C VAL A 344 6.24 5.51 28.28
N ALA A 345 5.87 5.54 26.99
CA ALA A 345 6.05 6.73 26.16
C ALA A 345 5.05 7.86 26.46
N LYS A 346 3.85 7.52 26.95
CA LYS A 346 2.68 8.43 27.00
C LYS A 346 1.93 8.35 28.33
N ARG A 347 2.66 8.12 29.43
CA ARG A 347 2.10 7.85 30.77
C ARG A 347 1.09 8.91 31.24
N ASP A 348 1.37 10.17 30.93
CA ASP A 348 0.54 11.33 31.24
C ASP A 348 -0.83 11.32 30.55
N VAL A 349 -0.96 10.59 29.44
CA VAL A 349 -2.22 10.44 28.70
C VAL A 349 -3.15 9.39 29.33
N PHE A 350 -2.61 8.47 30.14
CA PHE A 350 -3.39 7.39 30.74
C PHE A 350 -4.19 7.88 31.94
N ASP A 351 -5.51 7.68 31.92
CA ASP A 351 -6.36 7.83 33.10
C ASP A 351 -6.52 6.50 33.85
N GLU A 352 -7.16 6.55 35.01
CA GLU A 352 -7.41 5.37 35.84
C GLU A 352 -8.20 4.27 35.07
N SER A 353 -9.13 4.67 34.20
CA SER A 353 -9.91 3.75 33.37
C SER A 353 -9.05 3.04 32.32
N ASP A 354 -8.08 3.73 31.72
CA ASP A 354 -7.14 3.12 30.77
C ASP A 354 -6.22 2.12 31.48
N VAL A 355 -5.71 2.49 32.66
CA VAL A 355 -4.86 1.61 33.48
C VAL A 355 -5.63 0.35 33.86
N ARG A 356 -6.88 0.47 34.34
CA ARG A 356 -7.73 -0.70 34.61
C ARG A 356 -7.95 -1.57 33.36
N THR A 357 -8.12 -0.95 32.19
CA THR A 357 -8.27 -1.67 30.92
C THR A 357 -7.01 -2.47 30.57
N ILE A 358 -5.82 -1.86 30.68
CA ILE A 358 -4.55 -2.56 30.43
C ILE A 358 -4.36 -3.71 31.42
N LEU A 359 -4.62 -3.49 32.72
CA LEU A 359 -4.50 -4.55 33.73
C LEU A 359 -5.43 -5.73 33.41
N GLY A 360 -6.66 -5.46 32.98
CA GLY A 360 -7.58 -6.50 32.50
C GLY A 360 -7.04 -7.24 31.27
N ILE A 361 -6.44 -6.53 30.31
CA ILE A 361 -5.79 -7.16 29.15
C ILE A 361 -4.63 -8.07 29.56
N LEU A 362 -3.80 -7.63 30.51
CA LEU A 362 -2.69 -8.41 31.04
C LEU A 362 -3.17 -9.69 31.71
N ASP A 363 -4.17 -9.61 32.58
CA ASP A 363 -4.77 -10.78 33.26
C ASP A 363 -5.37 -11.76 32.23
N MET A 364 -6.15 -11.26 31.26
CA MET A 364 -6.71 -12.06 30.18
C MET A 364 -5.62 -12.76 29.35
N CYS A 365 -4.52 -12.09 29.03
CA CYS A 365 -3.44 -12.70 28.26
C CYS A 365 -2.64 -13.73 29.06
N ALA A 366 -2.50 -13.51 30.37
CA ALA A 366 -1.80 -14.42 31.29
C ALA A 366 -2.59 -15.72 31.53
N ARG A 367 -3.93 -15.64 31.53
CA ARG A 367 -4.83 -16.80 31.69
C ARG A 367 -5.12 -17.55 30.39
N ALA A 368 -4.78 -16.95 29.24
CA ALA A 368 -5.08 -17.54 27.95
C ALA A 368 -4.37 -18.90 27.77
N PRO A 369 -5.08 -19.96 27.37
CA PRO A 369 -4.48 -21.27 27.17
C PRO A 369 -3.35 -21.19 26.13
N ASN A 370 -2.29 -21.96 26.35
CA ASN A 370 -1.25 -22.11 25.36
C ASN A 370 -1.82 -22.90 24.18
N ALA A 371 -1.92 -22.27 23.01
CA ALA A 371 -2.26 -22.95 21.77
C ALA A 371 -1.16 -24.02 21.53
N GLY A 372 -1.48 -25.30 21.77
CA GLY A 372 -0.55 -26.41 21.64
C GLY A 372 -0.47 -27.40 22.81
N VAL A 373 -1.32 -27.31 23.83
CA VAL A 373 -1.48 -28.40 24.82
C VAL A 373 -2.94 -28.89 24.79
N ALA A 374 -3.26 -29.64 23.76
CA ALA A 374 -4.41 -30.55 23.69
C ALA A 374 -4.03 -31.73 22.80
#